data_AF-A0A938LKZ2-F1
#
_entry.id   AF-A0A938LKZ2-F1
#
_cell.length_a   1.000
_cell.length_b   1.000
_cell.length_c   1.000
_cell.angle_alpha   90.00
_cell.angle_beta   90.00
_cell.angle_gamma   90.00
#
_symmetry.space_group_name_H-M   'P 1'
#
loop_
_entity.id
_entity.type
_entity.pdbx_description
1 polymer ?
#
loop_
_entity_poly.entity_id
_entity_poly.type
_entity_poly.pdbx_seq_one_letter_code
_entity_poly.pdbx_strand_id
1 'polypeptide(L)'
;MTIKDPEVRILAGISQALQAEYQSENREWEGSPFAWIKTKPSRQVGAIGEKLVAGWLAARGFNVVRAGDSDADRLVENKRVEIKFSTLWANGGYKFQQLRDQRYDLAICLGVSPFHA
;
A
#
# COMPACT_ATOMS: atom_id res chain seq x y z
N MET A 1 -16.98 -11.06 28.75
CA MET A 1 -16.71 -9.85 29.55
C MET A 1 -18.01 -9.07 29.65
N THR A 2 -18.50 -8.75 30.84
CA THR A 2 -19.84 -8.15 31.02
C THR A 2 -19.71 -6.69 31.45
N ILE A 3 -20.28 -5.76 30.68
CA ILE A 3 -20.29 -4.32 31.00
C ILE A 3 -21.32 -4.05 32.09
N LYS A 4 -20.87 -3.56 33.25
CA LYS A 4 -21.72 -3.32 34.43
C LYS A 4 -22.27 -1.89 34.50
N ASP A 5 -21.54 -0.93 33.95
CA ASP A 5 -21.90 0.50 33.97
C ASP A 5 -22.99 0.83 32.92
N PRO A 6 -24.12 1.44 33.30
CA PRO A 6 -25.20 1.81 32.37
C PRO A 6 -24.77 2.78 31.26
N GLU A 7 -23.94 3.78 31.58
CA GLU A 7 -23.44 4.75 30.59
C GLU A 7 -22.53 4.06 29.58
N VAL A 8 -21.70 3.12 30.05
CA VAL A 8 -20.85 2.32 29.15
C VAL A 8 -21.68 1.38 28.26
N ARG A 9 -22.86 0.91 28.69
CA ARG A 9 -23.77 0.14 27.83
C ARG A 9 -24.37 0.99 26.73
N ILE A 10 -24.77 2.23 27.03
CA ILE A 10 -25.28 3.18 26.04
C ILE A 10 -24.19 3.47 25.02
N LEU A 11 -22.96 3.80 25.47
CA LEU A 11 -21.81 4.03 24.59
C LEU A 11 -21.46 2.79 23.75
N ALA A 12 -21.51 1.59 24.31
CA ALA A 12 -21.26 0.35 23.58
C ALA A 12 -22.30 0.11 22.47
N GLY A 13 -23.58 0.40 22.73
CA GLY A 13 -24.65 0.31 21.73
C GLY A 13 -24.46 1.30 20.59
N ILE A 14 -24.14 2.56 20.92
CA ILE A 14 -23.82 3.59 19.92
C ILE A 14 -22.59 3.16 19.09
N SER A 15 -21.54 2.68 19.75
CA SER A 15 -20.32 2.20 19.09
C SER A 15 -20.60 1.05 18.13
N GLN A 16 -21.44 0.08 18.50
CA GLN A 16 -21.84 -1.02 17.62
C GLN A 16 -22.66 -0.55 16.41
N ALA A 17 -23.59 0.39 16.61
CA ALA A 17 -24.35 0.97 15.51
C ALA A 17 -23.44 1.69 14.52
N LEU A 18 -22.50 2.51 15.03
CA LEU A 18 -21.50 3.19 14.21
C LEU A 18 -20.59 2.19 13.50
N GLN A 19 -20.12 1.14 14.17
CA GLN A 19 -19.20 0.16 13.58
C GLN A 19 -19.71 -0.41 12.25
N ALA A 20 -21.02 -0.62 12.11
CA ALA A 20 -21.62 -1.13 10.88
C ALA A 20 -21.45 -0.17 9.69
N GLU A 21 -21.46 1.15 9.94
CA GLU A 21 -21.25 2.19 8.92
C GLU A 21 -19.81 2.23 8.41
N TYR A 22 -18.85 1.80 9.21
CA TYR A 22 -17.41 1.82 8.89
C TYR A 22 -16.84 0.44 8.51
N GLN A 23 -17.66 -0.62 8.43
CA GLN A 23 -17.20 -2.00 8.28
C GLN A 23 -16.81 -2.45 6.86
N SER A 24 -16.75 -1.56 5.87
CA SER A 24 -16.61 -1.95 4.45
C SER A 24 -15.18 -2.00 3.90
N GLU A 25 -14.23 -1.19 4.40
CA GLU A 25 -12.99 -0.95 3.64
C GLU A 25 -11.85 -1.98 3.83
N ASN A 26 -11.91 -2.80 4.88
CA ASN A 26 -10.83 -3.72 5.24
C ASN A 26 -11.20 -5.20 5.27
N ARG A 27 -12.49 -5.57 5.23
CA ARG A 27 -12.90 -6.99 5.15
C ARG A 27 -12.37 -7.66 3.89
N GLU A 28 -12.32 -6.94 2.78
CA GLU A 28 -11.76 -7.46 1.52
C GLU A 28 -10.29 -7.86 1.64
N TRP A 29 -9.56 -7.22 2.57
CA TRP A 29 -8.14 -7.46 2.82
C TRP A 29 -7.92 -8.49 3.93
N GLU A 30 -8.96 -8.99 4.58
CA GLU A 30 -8.82 -9.98 5.64
C GLU A 30 -8.19 -11.27 5.09
N GLY A 31 -7.10 -11.73 5.72
CA GLY A 31 -6.32 -12.88 5.24
C GLY A 31 -5.37 -12.60 4.07
N SER A 32 -5.37 -11.38 3.51
CA SER A 32 -4.43 -10.99 2.45
C SER A 32 -2.98 -10.92 2.99
N PRO A 33 -1.96 -11.39 2.23
CA PRO A 33 -0.56 -11.18 2.57
C PRO A 33 -0.14 -9.69 2.52
N PHE A 34 -0.97 -8.84 1.91
CA PHE A 34 -0.74 -7.41 1.74
C PHE A 34 -1.56 -6.54 2.71
N ALA A 35 -2.47 -7.14 3.50
CA ALA A 35 -3.40 -6.42 4.40
C ALA A 35 -2.68 -5.44 5.33
N TRP A 36 -1.55 -5.88 5.88
CA TRP A 36 -0.76 -5.10 6.83
C TRP A 36 -0.22 -3.79 6.22
N ILE A 37 -0.07 -3.70 4.90
CA ILE A 37 0.42 -2.49 4.21
C ILE A 37 -0.58 -1.35 4.38
N LYS A 38 -1.90 -1.63 4.37
CA LYS A 38 -2.95 -0.61 4.59
C LYS A 38 -2.91 0.04 5.97
N THR A 39 -2.23 -0.58 6.94
CA THR A 39 -2.06 -0.02 8.29
C THR A 39 -0.91 0.98 8.38
N LYS A 40 -0.11 1.15 7.31
CA LYS A 40 1.10 1.96 7.34
C LYS A 40 0.85 3.40 6.87
N PRO A 41 1.57 4.38 7.43
CA PRO A 41 1.54 5.76 6.92
C PRO A 41 1.96 5.82 5.45
N SER A 42 1.40 6.76 4.68
CA SER A 42 1.65 6.92 3.24
C SER A 42 3.14 6.88 2.84
N ARG A 43 4.01 7.56 3.59
CA ARG A 43 5.47 7.54 3.33
C ARG A 43 6.08 6.14 3.43
N GLN A 44 5.62 5.35 4.40
CA GLN A 44 6.08 3.97 4.55
C GLN A 44 5.52 3.06 3.45
N VAL A 45 4.28 3.31 3.02
CA VAL A 45 3.65 2.56 1.91
C VAL A 45 4.44 2.70 0.62
N GLY A 46 4.88 3.92 0.27
CA GLY A 46 5.76 4.13 -0.89
C GLY A 46 7.08 3.35 -0.78
N ALA A 47 7.77 3.46 0.35
CA ALA A 47 9.02 2.75 0.60
C ALA A 47 8.86 1.21 0.61
N ILE A 48 7.69 0.70 1.02
CA ILE A 48 7.36 -0.73 0.94
C ILE A 48 7.19 -1.13 -0.53
N GLY A 49 6.44 -0.35 -1.32
CA GLY A 49 6.26 -0.56 -2.75
C GLY A 49 7.58 -0.64 -3.52
N GLU A 50 8.49 0.29 -3.28
CA GLU A 50 9.83 0.26 -3.88
C GLU A 50 10.59 -1.04 -3.57
N LYS A 51 10.50 -1.52 -2.32
CA LYS A 51 11.17 -2.76 -1.90
C LYS A 51 10.53 -4.00 -2.51
N LEU A 52 9.20 -4.02 -2.63
CA LEU A 52 8.47 -5.10 -3.29
C LEU A 52 8.88 -5.24 -4.75
N VAL A 53 8.86 -4.14 -5.51
CA VAL A 53 9.27 -4.13 -6.92
C VAL A 53 10.74 -4.51 -7.06
N ALA A 54 11.63 -3.96 -6.24
CA ALA A 54 13.05 -4.29 -6.28
C ALA A 54 13.31 -5.78 -6.02
N GLY A 55 12.66 -6.35 -4.99
CA GLY A 55 12.77 -7.78 -4.68
C GLY A 55 12.18 -8.67 -5.78
N TRP A 56 11.05 -8.27 -6.37
CA TRP A 56 10.38 -9.00 -7.45
C TRP A 56 11.22 -9.05 -8.74
N LEU A 57 11.91 -7.95 -9.07
CA LEU A 57 12.86 -7.88 -10.19
C LEU A 57 14.13 -8.69 -9.90
N ALA A 58 14.72 -8.53 -8.71
CA ALA A 58 15.91 -9.29 -8.31
C ALA A 58 15.65 -10.81 -8.33
N ALA A 59 14.48 -11.26 -7.87
CA ALA A 59 14.06 -12.66 -7.93
C ALA A 59 13.92 -13.20 -9.37
N ARG A 60 13.83 -12.32 -10.37
CA ARG A 60 13.83 -12.65 -11.80
C ARG A 60 15.21 -12.53 -12.47
N GLY A 61 16.26 -12.29 -11.67
CA GLY A 61 17.63 -12.21 -12.15
C GLY A 61 18.05 -10.84 -12.66
N PHE A 62 17.22 -9.81 -12.52
CA PHE A 62 17.63 -8.44 -12.86
C PHE A 62 18.60 -7.90 -11.80
N ASN A 63 19.62 -7.17 -12.26
CA ASN A 63 20.47 -6.38 -11.37
C ASN A 63 19.72 -5.12 -10.93
N VAL A 64 19.46 -5.01 -9.62
CA VAL A 64 18.71 -3.91 -9.02
C VAL A 64 19.51 -3.27 -7.90
N VAL A 65 19.82 -1.97 -8.03
CA VAL A 65 20.49 -1.18 -7.00
C VAL A 65 19.75 0.14 -6.76
N ARG A 66 20.09 0.88 -5.69
CA ARG A 66 19.54 2.24 -5.47
C ARG A 66 20.15 3.23 -6.46
N ALA A 67 19.37 4.22 -6.90
CA ALA A 67 19.84 5.26 -7.82
C ALA A 67 20.85 6.23 -7.20
N GLY A 68 20.81 6.42 -5.88
CA GLY A 68 21.77 7.26 -5.14
C GLY A 68 21.45 8.76 -5.13
N ASP A 69 20.41 9.19 -5.83
CA ASP A 69 19.87 10.55 -5.83
C ASP A 69 18.32 10.51 -5.72
N SER A 70 17.67 11.66 -5.83
CA SER A 70 16.20 11.80 -5.72
C SER A 70 15.47 11.79 -7.06
N ASP A 71 16.16 11.58 -8.18
CA ASP A 71 15.56 11.64 -9.52
C ASP A 71 15.07 10.27 -10.02
N ALA A 72 15.39 9.19 -9.30
CA ALA A 72 14.87 7.85 -9.52
C ALA A 72 14.98 7.02 -8.22
N ASP A 73 14.18 5.96 -8.10
CA ASP A 73 14.24 5.08 -6.93
C ASP A 73 15.34 4.02 -7.06
N ARG A 74 15.45 3.40 -8.25
CA ARG A 74 16.35 2.27 -8.51
C ARG A 74 17.07 2.41 -9.84
N LEU A 75 18.21 1.73 -9.96
CA LEU A 75 18.80 1.36 -11.24
C LEU A 75 18.49 -0.11 -11.48
N VAL A 76 17.86 -0.41 -12.61
CA VAL A 76 17.54 -1.78 -13.06
C VAL A 76 18.22 -1.98 -14.40
N GLU A 77 19.21 -2.88 -14.48
CA GLU A 77 20.02 -3.05 -15.71
C GLU A 77 20.58 -1.72 -16.25
N ASN A 78 21.10 -0.88 -15.35
CA ASN A 78 21.58 0.48 -15.62
C ASN A 78 20.53 1.46 -16.17
N LYS A 79 19.24 1.10 -16.16
CA LYS A 79 18.12 2.03 -16.43
C LYS A 79 17.64 2.67 -15.15
N ARG A 80 17.39 3.96 -15.18
CA ARG A 80 16.86 4.73 -14.05
C ARG A 80 15.36 4.49 -13.97
N VAL A 81 14.88 4.00 -12.84
CA VAL A 81 13.50 3.56 -12.66
C VAL A 81 12.85 4.29 -11.48
N GLU A 82 11.71 4.93 -11.75
CA GLU A 82 10.79 5.45 -10.75
C GLU A 82 9.73 4.38 -10.42
N ILE A 83 9.41 4.19 -9.14
CA ILE A 83 8.46 3.18 -8.68
C ILE A 83 7.27 3.87 -8.01
N LYS A 84 6.07 3.63 -8.55
CA LYS A 84 4.81 4.07 -7.92
C LYS A 84 4.04 2.85 -7.43
N PHE A 85 3.48 2.97 -6.23
CA PHE A 85 2.75 1.89 -5.58
C PHE A 85 1.36 2.33 -5.17
N SER A 86 0.38 1.45 -5.35
CA SER A 86 -1.00 1.65 -4.92
C SER A 86 -1.58 0.34 -4.38
N THR A 87 -2.35 0.40 -3.30
CA THR A 87 -3.28 -0.68 -2.95
C THR A 87 -4.60 -0.44 -3.69
N LEU A 88 -5.43 -1.47 -3.85
CA LEU A 88 -6.77 -1.32 -4.42
C LEU A 88 -7.61 -0.32 -3.58
N TRP A 89 -8.15 0.70 -4.24
CA TRP A 89 -9.06 1.68 -3.64
C TRP A 89 -10.48 1.12 -3.59
N ALA A 90 -11.30 1.60 -2.66
CA ALA A 90 -12.69 1.14 -2.49
C ALA A 90 -13.57 1.32 -3.75
N ASN A 91 -13.19 2.22 -4.67
CA ASN A 91 -13.86 2.43 -5.95
C ASN A 91 -13.38 1.48 -7.07
N GLY A 92 -12.55 0.47 -6.75
CA GLY A 92 -12.09 -0.56 -7.69
C GLY A 92 -10.88 -0.18 -8.54
N GLY A 93 -10.22 0.94 -8.27
CA GLY A 93 -9.08 1.43 -9.05
C GLY A 93 -7.75 1.49 -8.27
N TYR A 94 -6.67 1.70 -9.02
CA TYR A 94 -5.37 2.09 -8.47
C TYR A 94 -5.09 3.55 -8.80
N LYS A 95 -4.51 4.28 -7.85
CA LYS A 95 -4.09 5.66 -8.07
C LYS A 95 -2.58 5.78 -7.91
N PHE A 96 -1.91 6.09 -9.02
CA PHE A 96 -0.50 6.44 -9.06
C PHE A 96 -0.37 7.95 -9.21
N GLN A 97 0.37 8.59 -8.31
CA GLN A 97 0.46 10.05 -8.25
C GLN A 97 1.92 10.48 -8.22
N GLN A 98 2.12 11.78 -8.40
CA GLN A 98 3.44 12.42 -8.32
C GLN A 98 4.44 11.85 -9.34
N LEU A 99 3.95 11.49 -10.52
CA LEU A 99 4.80 11.37 -11.70
C LEU A 99 5.22 12.78 -12.10
N ARG A 100 6.52 13.03 -12.11
CA ARG A 100 7.12 14.33 -12.38
C ARG A 100 8.12 14.19 -13.51
N ASP A 101 8.49 15.33 -14.07
CA ASP A 101 9.64 15.44 -14.98
C ASP A 101 10.93 15.34 -14.15
N GLN A 102 11.41 14.11 -13.99
CA GLN A 102 12.64 13.75 -13.28
C GLN A 102 13.46 12.85 -14.19
N ARG A 103 14.74 12.69 -13.87
CA ARG A 103 15.68 11.91 -14.70
C ARG A 103 15.54 10.41 -14.46
N TYR A 104 14.40 9.82 -14.83
CA TYR A 104 14.22 8.37 -14.94
C TYR A 104 13.88 7.97 -16.38
N ASP A 105 14.31 6.77 -16.78
CA ASP A 105 14.04 6.21 -18.10
C ASP A 105 12.65 5.56 -18.16
N LEU A 106 12.22 4.96 -17.05
CA LEU A 106 11.02 4.14 -16.95
C LEU A 106 10.31 4.38 -15.62
N ALA A 107 8.98 4.26 -15.63
CA ALA A 107 8.17 4.19 -14.43
C ALA A 107 7.53 2.80 -14.29
N ILE A 108 7.67 2.17 -13.12
CA ILE A 108 6.98 0.94 -12.76
C ILE A 108 5.84 1.27 -11.80
N CYS A 109 4.61 1.00 -12.21
CA CYS A 109 3.41 1.20 -11.41
C CYS A 109 2.89 -0.16 -10.91
N LEU A 110 3.09 -0.45 -9.62
CA LEU A 110 2.59 -1.67 -8.98
C LEU A 110 1.30 -1.41 -8.21
N GLY A 111 0.20 -1.98 -8.68
CA GLY A 111 -1.07 -2.03 -7.98
C GLY A 111 -1.24 -3.39 -7.30
N VAL A 112 -1.53 -3.43 -6.00
CA VAL A 112 -1.87 -4.69 -5.31
C VAL A 112 -3.33 -4.71 -4.90
N SER A 113 -4.00 -5.81 -5.18
CA SER A 113 -5.30 -6.20 -4.67
C SER A 113 -5.13 -7.17 -3.49
N PRO A 114 -6.19 -7.46 -2.71
CA PRO A 114 -6.09 -8.38 -1.58
C PRO A 114 -5.43 -9.73 -1.90
N PHE A 115 -5.75 -10.32 -3.05
CA PHE A 115 -5.24 -11.65 -3.43
C PHE A 115 -4.63 -11.69 -4.84
N HIS A 116 -4.39 -10.52 -5.45
CA HIS A 116 -3.80 -10.38 -6.79
C HIS A 116 -2.85 -9.20 -6.82
N ALA A 117 -1.87 -9.20 -7.72
CA ALA A 117 -0.90 -8.12 -7.90
C ALA A 117 -0.48 -8.04 -9.38
#